data_AF-A0A8D8HH72-F1
#
_entry.id   AF-A0A8D8HH72-F1
#
_cell.length_a   1.000
_cell.length_b   1.000
_cell.length_c   1.000
_cell.angle_alpha   90.00
_cell.angle_beta   90.00
_cell.angle_gamma   90.00
#
_symmetry.space_group_name_H-M   'P 1'
#
loop_
_entity.id
_entity.type
_entity.pdbx_description
1 polymer ?
#
loop_
_entity_poly.entity_id
_entity_poly.type
_entity_poly.pdbx_seq_one_letter_code
_entity_poly.pdbx_strand_id
1 'polypeptide(L)'
;VLVIFGGLTGYSSDDINKFLWMVRIGGSTDRGAHIKETDYYASSGDFRIDKEGSPTLLNCLMYKMCYYRFGQVYTEGGKAPGYDRVRGAEIGNKDFELDVLEEAYT
;
A
#
# COMPACT_ATOMS: atom_id res chain seq x y z
N VAL A 1 0.51 -15.95 -2.88
CA VAL A 1 1.28 -14.99 -2.07
C VAL A 1 0.46 -14.69 -0.82
N LEU A 2 1.08 -14.52 0.35
CA LEU A 2 0.39 -14.13 1.58
C LEU A 2 0.90 -12.76 2.00
N VAL A 3 -0.02 -11.85 2.32
CA VAL A 3 0.25 -10.51 2.86
C VAL A 3 -0.60 -10.27 4.10
N ILE A 4 -0.05 -9.58 5.09
CA ILE A 4 -0.77 -9.15 6.29
C ILE A 4 -1.20 -7.70 6.09
N PHE A 5 -2.51 -7.46 6.12
CA PHE A 5 -3.11 -6.13 5.97
C PHE A 5 -3.91 -5.73 7.22
N GLY A 6 -3.53 -4.61 7.84
CA GLY A 6 -4.11 -4.12 9.09
C GLY A 6 -5.11 -2.98 8.94
N GLY A 7 -5.37 -2.49 7.72
CA GLY A 7 -6.12 -1.25 7.49
C GLY A 7 -7.57 -1.27 7.98
N LEU A 8 -8.20 -2.45 8.07
CA LEU A 8 -9.55 -2.61 8.63
C LEU A 8 -9.56 -2.70 10.17
N THR A 9 -8.60 -3.42 10.74
CA THR A 9 -8.57 -3.71 12.19
C THR A 9 -7.82 -2.65 12.99
N GLY A 10 -7.01 -1.82 12.33
CA GLY A 10 -6.07 -0.91 12.99
C GLY A 10 -4.79 -1.60 13.44
N TYR A 11 -4.45 -2.77 12.90
CA TYR A 11 -3.24 -3.51 13.27
C TYR A 11 -2.00 -2.89 12.62
N SER A 12 -1.18 -2.20 13.41
CA SER A 12 -0.01 -1.46 12.91
C SER A 12 1.21 -2.31 12.54
N SER A 13 1.26 -3.60 12.90
CA SER A 13 2.40 -4.46 12.53
C SER A 13 2.17 -5.20 11.21
N ASP A 14 1.51 -4.54 10.26
CA ASP A 14 1.18 -5.07 8.94
C ASP A 14 2.32 -4.87 7.92
N ASP A 15 2.14 -5.42 6.72
CA ASP A 15 3.21 -5.43 5.71
C ASP A 15 3.40 -4.08 5.01
N ILE A 16 2.40 -3.19 5.04
CA ILE A 16 2.56 -1.82 4.55
C ILE A 16 3.50 -1.02 5.47
N ASN A 17 3.45 -1.19 6.79
CA ASN A 17 4.37 -0.49 7.70
C ASN A 17 5.81 -1.02 7.61
N LYS A 18 5.98 -2.28 7.20
CA LYS A 18 7.30 -2.88 6.96
C LYS A 18 7.81 -2.64 5.55
N PHE A 19 7.00 -2.08 4.65
CA PHE A 19 7.28 -2.01 3.22
C PHE A 19 8.61 -1.32 2.88
N LEU A 20 8.92 -0.18 3.53
CA LEU A 20 10.17 0.53 3.25
C LEU A 20 11.43 -0.29 3.62
N TRP A 21 11.34 -1.20 4.60
CA TRP A 21 12.42 -2.14 4.86
C TRP A 21 12.62 -3.11 3.70
N MET A 22 11.53 -3.59 3.10
CA MET A 22 11.60 -4.46 1.91
C MET A 22 12.24 -3.73 0.74
N VAL A 23 11.88 -2.46 0.52
CA VAL A 23 12.47 -1.59 -0.52
C VAL A 23 13.97 -1.41 -0.31
N ARG A 24 14.40 -1.07 0.92
CA ARG A 24 15.82 -0.91 1.27
C ARG A 24 16.63 -2.18 1.03
N ILE A 25 16.10 -3.33 1.45
CA ILE A 25 16.76 -4.63 1.29
C ILE A 25 16.82 -5.02 -0.19
N GLY A 26 15.73 -4.84 -0.94
CA GLY A 26 15.70 -5.12 -2.38
C GLY A 26 16.67 -4.25 -3.17
N GLY A 27 16.67 -2.95 -2.86
CA GLY A 27 17.53 -1.94 -3.50
C GLY A 27 19.02 -2.05 -3.18
N SER A 28 19.41 -2.77 -2.12
CA SER A 28 20.82 -2.92 -1.74
C SER A 28 21.60 -3.94 -2.56
N THR A 29 20.97 -4.58 -3.55
CA THR A 29 21.58 -5.60 -4.40
C THR A 29 21.86 -5.07 -5.80
N ASP A 30 22.88 -5.59 -6.49
CA ASP A 30 23.21 -5.16 -7.86
C ASP A 30 22.02 -5.30 -8.82
N ARG A 31 21.23 -6.37 -8.67
CA ARG A 31 20.01 -6.60 -9.47
C ARG A 31 18.89 -5.63 -9.12
N GLY A 32 18.85 -5.17 -7.87
CA GLY A 32 17.83 -4.27 -7.35
C GLY A 32 18.21 -2.80 -7.40
N ALA A 33 19.36 -2.42 -7.98
CA ALA A 33 19.83 -1.02 -8.05
C ALA A 33 18.85 -0.03 -8.71
N HIS A 34 17.85 -0.53 -9.43
CA HIS A 34 16.75 0.26 -10.00
C HIS A 34 15.65 0.61 -8.98
N ILE A 35 15.61 -0.06 -7.83
CA ILE A 35 14.68 0.18 -6.72
C ILE A 35 15.28 1.26 -5.82
N LYS A 36 14.69 2.45 -5.83
CA LYS A 36 15.14 3.57 -4.99
C LYS A 36 14.07 3.92 -3.98
N GLU A 37 14.44 3.99 -2.71
CA GLU A 37 13.51 4.33 -1.63
C GLU A 37 12.83 5.68 -1.85
N THR A 38 13.57 6.66 -2.37
CA THR A 38 13.07 8.01 -2.70
C THR A 38 11.88 7.99 -3.64
N ASP A 39 11.80 6.99 -4.53
CA ASP A 39 10.75 6.93 -5.55
C ASP A 39 9.38 6.59 -4.95
N TYR A 40 9.35 6.09 -3.71
CA TYR A 40 8.13 5.72 -2.99
C TYR A 40 7.56 6.85 -2.12
N TYR A 41 8.31 7.95 -1.91
CA TYR A 41 7.85 9.11 -1.15
C TYR A 41 7.06 10.09 -2.03
N ALA A 42 6.07 10.74 -1.42
CA ALA A 42 5.37 11.86 -2.05
C ALA A 42 6.34 13.03 -2.33
N SER A 43 5.93 13.98 -3.17
CA SER A 43 6.73 15.20 -3.42
C SER A 43 6.98 16.04 -2.17
N SER A 44 6.15 15.88 -1.13
CA SER A 44 6.37 16.49 0.19
C SER A 44 7.48 15.82 1.01
N GLY A 45 7.93 14.64 0.61
CA GLY A 45 8.86 13.79 1.36
C GLY A 45 8.17 12.81 2.31
N ASP A 46 6.84 12.81 2.39
CA ASP A 46 6.08 11.92 3.28
C ASP A 46 5.73 10.59 2.60
N PHE A 47 5.65 9.52 3.39
CA PHE A 47 5.16 8.22 2.93
C PHE A 47 3.63 8.19 3.03
N ARG A 48 2.94 8.37 1.91
CA ARG A 48 1.47 8.53 1.85
C ARG A 48 0.82 7.46 0.97
N ILE A 49 -0.27 6.89 1.46
CA ILE A 49 -1.08 5.89 0.73
C ILE A 49 -2.32 6.48 0.05
N ASP A 50 -2.54 7.79 0.24
CA ASP A 50 -3.63 8.56 -0.34
C ASP A 50 -3.29 9.07 -1.74
N LYS A 51 -4.13 9.96 -2.28
CA LYS A 51 -4.00 10.49 -3.65
C LYS A 51 -2.73 11.32 -3.88
N GLU A 52 -2.08 11.79 -2.81
CA GLU A 52 -0.81 12.52 -2.90
C GLU A 52 0.39 11.59 -2.76
N GLY A 53 0.17 10.29 -2.56
CA GLY A 53 1.19 9.26 -2.59
C GLY A 53 1.92 9.20 -3.94
N SER A 54 3.16 8.70 -3.92
CA SER A 54 3.95 8.57 -5.14
C SER A 54 3.26 7.63 -6.14
N PRO A 55 3.32 7.92 -7.46
CA PRO A 55 2.82 7.00 -8.47
C PRO A 55 3.49 5.62 -8.39
N THR A 56 4.77 5.57 -7.97
CA THR A 56 5.51 4.32 -7.77
C THR A 56 4.88 3.47 -6.66
N LEU A 57 4.52 4.08 -5.52
CA LEU A 57 3.87 3.37 -4.41
C LEU A 57 2.45 2.92 -4.80
N LEU A 58 1.64 3.82 -5.36
CA LEU A 58 0.24 3.52 -5.71
C LEU A 58 0.11 2.45 -6.81
N ASN A 59 1.18 2.21 -7.58
CA ASN A 59 1.23 1.16 -8.60
C ASN A 59 2.07 -0.06 -8.21
N CYS A 60 2.69 -0.09 -7.02
CA CYS A 60 3.52 -1.22 -6.63
C CYS A 60 2.68 -2.47 -6.34
N LEU A 61 3.29 -3.65 -6.50
CA LEU A 61 2.60 -4.92 -6.27
C LEU A 61 2.08 -5.05 -4.83
N MET A 62 2.84 -4.56 -3.84
CA MET A 62 2.41 -4.60 -2.43
C MET A 62 1.14 -3.78 -2.20
N TYR A 63 1.06 -2.57 -2.75
CA TYR A 63 -0.14 -1.73 -2.65
C TYR A 63 -1.34 -2.44 -3.28
N LYS A 64 -1.17 -2.97 -4.49
CA LYS A 64 -2.23 -3.68 -5.21
C LYS A 64 -2.72 -4.91 -4.44
N MET A 65 -1.81 -5.70 -3.86
CA MET A 65 -2.19 -6.88 -3.07
C MET A 65 -2.95 -6.51 -1.80
N CYS A 66 -2.50 -5.51 -1.04
CA CYS A 66 -3.12 -5.14 0.23
C CYS A 66 -4.45 -4.39 0.08
N TYR A 67 -4.62 -3.61 -0.99
CA TYR A 67 -5.79 -2.74 -1.18
C TYR A 67 -6.78 -3.23 -2.24
N TYR A 68 -6.60 -4.44 -2.78
CA TYR A 68 -7.53 -5.00 -3.76
C TYR A 68 -8.96 -5.02 -3.20
N ARG A 69 -9.91 -4.40 -3.90
CA ARG A 69 -11.32 -4.20 -3.49
C ARG A 69 -11.54 -3.43 -2.17
N PHE A 70 -10.49 -3.00 -1.48
CA PHE A 70 -10.61 -2.26 -0.22
C PHE A 70 -11.27 -0.89 -0.39
N GLY A 71 -11.18 -0.28 -1.58
CA GLY A 71 -11.77 1.02 -1.91
C GLY A 71 -13.29 1.11 -1.69
N GLN A 72 -13.98 -0.02 -1.63
CA GLN A 72 -15.43 -0.14 -1.45
C GLN A 72 -15.83 -0.46 0.01
N VAL A 73 -14.86 -0.72 0.89
CA VAL A 73 -15.11 -1.15 2.27
C VAL A 73 -15.28 0.07 3.19
N TYR A 74 -16.37 0.08 3.96
CA TYR A 74 -16.58 1.06 5.03
C TYR A 74 -15.92 0.57 6.32
N THR A 75 -14.83 1.23 6.72
CA THR A 75 -14.03 0.82 7.88
C THR A 75 -14.31 1.61 9.15
N GLU A 76 -14.79 2.86 9.01
CA GLU A 76 -15.05 3.78 10.11
C GLU A 76 -16.26 4.66 9.83
N GLY A 77 -17.12 4.84 10.84
CA GLY A 77 -18.31 5.68 10.73
C GLY A 77 -17.94 7.15 10.49
N GLY A 78 -18.58 7.79 9.51
CA GLY A 78 -18.30 9.19 9.14
C GLY A 78 -17.07 9.38 8.25
N LYS A 79 -16.42 8.30 7.81
CA LYS A 79 -15.35 8.33 6.80
C LYS A 79 -15.86 7.78 5.46
N ALA A 80 -15.21 8.20 4.39
CA ALA A 80 -15.44 7.63 3.05
C ALA A 80 -15.01 6.15 3.01
N PRO A 81 -15.55 5.33 2.09
CA PRO A 81 -15.09 3.95 1.91
C PRO A 81 -13.62 3.93 1.45
N GLY A 82 -12.91 2.87 1.79
CA GLY A 82 -11.46 2.75 1.54
C GLY A 82 -10.61 3.58 2.50
N TYR A 83 -11.08 3.79 3.73
CA TYR A 83 -10.31 4.48 4.77
C TYR A 83 -9.42 3.48 5.52
N ASP A 84 -8.10 3.67 5.46
CA ASP A 84 -7.13 2.86 6.21
C ASP A 84 -6.99 3.41 7.64
N ARG A 85 -7.42 2.62 8.63
CA ARG A 85 -7.42 3.01 10.05
C ARG A 85 -6.02 3.09 10.67
N VAL A 86 -5.03 2.43 10.09
CA VAL A 86 -3.63 2.49 10.56
C VAL A 86 -2.97 3.79 10.08
N ARG A 87 -3.22 4.19 8.83
CA ARG A 87 -2.64 5.42 8.26
C ARG A 87 -3.50 6.67 8.48
N GLY A 88 -4.76 6.49 8.87
CA GLY A 88 -5.70 7.60 9.06
C GLY A 88 -6.02 8.35 7.76
N ALA A 89 -6.05 7.63 6.63
CA ALA A 89 -6.17 8.23 5.30
C ALA A 89 -7.06 7.39 4.37
N GLU A 90 -7.73 8.06 3.44
CA GLU A 90 -8.43 7.42 2.33
C GLU A 90 -7.42 6.99 1.27
N ILE A 91 -7.53 5.74 0.77
CA ILE A 91 -6.59 5.23 -0.22
C ILE A 91 -6.63 6.02 -1.53
N GLY A 92 -5.45 6.22 -2.14
CA GLY A 92 -5.27 7.00 -3.35
C GLY A 92 -5.84 6.33 -4.61
N ASN A 93 -5.69 5.01 -4.72
CA ASN A 93 -6.19 4.24 -5.85
C ASN A 93 -7.24 3.22 -5.38
N LYS A 94 -8.50 3.43 -5.77
CA LYS A 94 -9.65 2.63 -5.33
C LYS A 94 -10.06 1.54 -6.33
N ASP A 95 -9.85 1.81 -7.61
CA ASP A 95 -10.42 1.03 -8.70
C ASP A 95 -9.27 0.52 -9.59
N PHE A 96 -8.81 -0.69 -9.28
CA PHE A 96 -7.81 -1.40 -10.07
C PHE A 96 -8.07 -2.90 -10.03
N GLU A 97 -7.64 -3.58 -11.08
CA GLU A 97 -7.69 -5.04 -11.19
C GLU A 97 -6.29 -5.64 -11.05
N LEU A 98 -6.25 -6.93 -10.72
CA LEU A 98 -5.03 -7.72 -10.66
C LEU A 98 -4.86 -8.51 -11.96
N ASP A 99 -3.89 -8.12 -12.79
CA ASP A 99 -3.70 -8.75 -14.11
C ASP A 99 -3.04 -10.14 -14.04
N VAL A 100 -2.23 -10.39 -13.01
CA VAL A 100 -1.35 -11.56 -12.89
C VAL A 100 -1.53 -12.32 -11.58
N LEU A 101 -2.52 -11.94 -10.77
CA LEU A 101 -2.84 -12.55 -9.48
C LEU A 101 -4.35 -12.74 -9.34
N GLU A 102 -4.75 -13.78 -8.64
CA GLU A 102 -6.13 -14.04 -8.22
C GLU A 102 -6.19 -14.06 -6.69
N GLU A 103 -7.25 -13.48 -6.13
CA GLU A 103 -7.54 -13.52 -4.69
C GLU A 103 -8.03 -14.93 -4.32
N ALA A 104 -7.22 -15.67 -3.56
CA ALA A 104 -7.59 -17.02 -3.11
C ALA A 104 -8.42 -17.02 -1.81
N TYR A 105 -8.13 -16.11 -0.87
CA TYR A 105 -8.78 -16.00 0.44
C TYR A 105 -8.47 -14.64 1.11
N THR A 106 -9.41 -14.10 1.90
CA THR A 106 -9.27 -12.90 2.76
C THR A 106 -9.95 -13.12 4.11
#